data_AF-A0A7S3RQA8-F1
#
_entry.id   AF-A0A7S3RQA8-F1
#
_cell.length_a   1.000
_cell.length_b   1.000
_cell.length_c   1.000
_cell.angle_alpha   90.00
_cell.angle_beta   90.00
_cell.angle_gamma   90.00
#
_symmetry.space_group_name_H-M   'P 1'
#
loop_
_entity.id
_entity.type
_entity.pdbx_description
1 polymer ?
#
loop_
_entity_poly.entity_id
_entity_poly.type
_entity_poly.pdbx_seq_one_letter_code
_entity_poly.pdbx_strand_id
1 'polypeptide(L)'
;LRAMEYVTKVVMAEESERQGRVVDRMLVVMDWGGVGLQHINGTLKEFLGGIAKESTPLFPETLHATVLANMPWLVSNAVWPIAKSFLHPVTQKKFNVLTSAKDLSAKML
;
A
#
# COMPACT_ATOMS: atom_id res chain seq x y z
N LEU A 1 -1.10 0.67 14.07
CA LEU A 1 -2.06 -0.38 14.50
C LEU A 1 -3.47 0.19 14.68
N ARG A 2 -3.71 1.23 15.49
CA ARG A 2 -5.04 1.84 15.67
C ARG A 2 -5.80 2.16 14.37
N ALA A 3 -5.12 2.69 13.35
CA ALA A 3 -5.75 2.95 12.05
C ALA A 3 -6.26 1.66 11.37
N MET A 4 -5.51 0.56 11.44
CA MET A 4 -5.92 -0.74 10.90
C MET A 4 -7.08 -1.33 11.70
N GLU A 5 -7.07 -1.20 13.02
CA GLU A 5 -8.19 -1.61 13.87
C GLU A 5 -9.46 -0.85 13.52
N TYR A 6 -9.36 0.47 13.37
CA TYR A 6 -10.49 1.29 12.94
C TYR A 6 -11.01 0.89 11.55
N VAL A 7 -10.11 0.72 10.57
CA VAL A 7 -10.49 0.27 9.22
C VAL A 7 -11.20 -1.07 9.26
N THR A 8 -10.68 -2.05 10.00
CA THR A 8 -11.23 -3.41 10.02
C THR A 8 -12.50 -3.55 10.88
N LYS A 9 -12.61 -2.81 11.98
CA LYS A 9 -13.74 -2.92 12.93
C LYS A 9 -14.88 -1.96 12.64
N VAL A 10 -14.60 -0.79 12.10
CA VAL A 10 -15.59 0.24 11.85
C VAL A 10 -15.86 0.33 10.36
N VAL A 11 -14.87 0.78 9.58
CA VAL A 11 -15.08 1.09 8.14
C VAL A 11 -15.54 -0.13 7.35
N MET A 12 -14.86 -1.27 7.50
CA MET A 12 -15.20 -2.51 6.78
C MET A 12 -16.57 -3.07 7.19
N ALA A 13 -16.96 -2.91 8.46
CA ALA A 13 -18.26 -3.36 8.95
C ALA A 13 -19.39 -2.50 8.35
N GLU A 14 -19.25 -1.17 8.44
CA GLU A 14 -20.18 -0.20 7.85
C GLU A 14 -20.32 -0.39 6.33
N GLU A 15 -19.20 -0.59 5.63
CA GLU A 15 -19.21 -0.84 4.19
C GLU A 15 -19.83 -2.18 3.81
N SER A 16 -19.71 -3.19 4.67
CA SER A 16 -20.36 -4.48 4.44
C SER A 16 -21.88 -4.37 4.52
N GLU A 17 -22.39 -3.64 5.52
CA GLU A 17 -23.82 -3.34 5.65
C GLU A 17 -24.32 -2.52 4.47
N ARG A 18 -23.60 -1.44 4.13
CA ARG A 18 -23.96 -0.53 3.04
C ARG A 18 -24.04 -1.21 1.68
N GLN A 19 -23.15 -2.17 1.40
CA GLN A 19 -23.04 -2.83 0.09
C GLN A 19 -23.80 -4.16 0.01
N GLY A 20 -24.33 -4.66 1.13
CA GLY A 20 -25.03 -5.97 1.17
C GLY A 20 -24.12 -7.15 0.87
N ARG A 21 -22.80 -7.01 1.04
CA ARG A 21 -21.79 -8.06 0.83
C ARG A 21 -20.62 -7.86 1.79
N VAL A 22 -19.86 -8.91 2.05
CA VAL A 22 -18.65 -8.80 2.88
C VAL A 22 -17.61 -7.89 2.20
N VAL A 23 -17.14 -6.89 2.96
CA VAL A 23 -16.02 -6.01 2.62
C VAL A 23 -14.91 -6.28 3.64
N ASP A 24 -13.93 -7.10 3.27
CA ASP A 24 -12.85 -7.57 4.15
C ASP A 24 -11.45 -7.11 3.67
N ARG A 25 -11.38 -6.39 2.56
CA ARG A 25 -10.14 -5.92 1.96
C ARG A 25 -10.19 -4.47 1.54
N MET A 26 -9.03 -3.81 1.64
CA MET A 26 -8.85 -2.42 1.26
C MET A 26 -8.00 -2.25 -0.01
N LEU A 27 -8.38 -1.27 -0.82
CA LEU A 27 -7.52 -0.68 -1.84
C LEU A 27 -6.80 0.52 -1.20
N VAL A 28 -5.47 0.49 -1.20
CA VAL A 28 -4.65 1.58 -0.66
C VAL A 28 -4.08 2.38 -1.82
N VAL A 29 -4.37 3.69 -1.86
CA VAL A 29 -3.73 4.62 -2.81
C VAL A 29 -2.77 5.50 -2.02
N MET A 30 -1.49 5.50 -2.40
CA MET A 30 -0.45 6.34 -1.82
C MET A 30 0.07 7.29 -2.88
N ASP A 31 0.00 8.60 -2.61
CA ASP A 31 0.61 9.62 -3.45
C ASP A 31 2.09 9.80 -3.09
N TRP A 32 2.96 9.64 -4.09
CA TRP A 32 4.41 9.79 -3.99
C TRP A 32 4.91 11.08 -4.63
N GLY A 33 4.00 11.97 -5.05
CA GLY A 33 4.33 13.30 -5.53
C GLY A 33 5.20 14.05 -4.52
N GLY A 34 6.35 14.57 -4.97
CA GLY A 34 7.29 15.30 -4.13
C GLY A 34 8.31 14.44 -3.37
N VAL A 35 8.21 13.11 -3.41
CA VAL A 35 9.26 12.23 -2.85
C VAL A 35 10.47 12.22 -3.78
N GLY A 36 11.62 12.71 -3.30
CA GLY A 36 12.94 12.56 -3.94
C GLY A 36 13.84 11.51 -3.30
N LEU A 37 15.00 11.27 -3.91
CA LEU A 37 16.01 10.29 -3.45
C LEU A 37 16.55 10.57 -2.05
N GLN A 38 16.58 11.84 -1.63
CA GLN A 38 17.01 12.25 -0.29
C GLN A 38 16.17 11.65 0.84
N HIS A 39 14.93 11.23 0.55
CA HIS A 39 14.06 10.57 1.51
C HIS A 39 14.32 9.05 1.59
N ILE A 40 15.09 8.49 0.66
CA ILE A 40 15.42 7.06 0.63
C ILE A 40 16.67 6.85 1.48
N ASN A 41 16.44 6.64 2.77
CA ASN A 41 17.50 6.45 3.77
C ASN A 41 17.17 5.27 4.71
N GLY A 42 18.02 5.06 5.71
CA GLY A 42 17.83 3.99 6.70
C GLY A 42 16.49 4.10 7.44
N THR A 43 16.05 5.31 7.75
CA THR A 43 14.77 5.56 8.44
C THR A 43 13.57 5.09 7.61
N LEU A 44 13.55 5.34 6.31
CA LEU A 44 12.49 4.82 5.44
C LEU A 44 12.48 3.29 5.43
N LYS A 45 13.66 2.67 5.35
CA LYS A 45 13.79 1.20 5.36
C LYS A 45 13.30 0.60 6.68
N GLU A 46 13.68 1.18 7.81
CA GLU A 46 13.24 0.77 9.14
C GLU A 46 11.74 0.93 9.31
N PHE A 47 11.19 2.04 8.84
CA PHE A 47 9.76 2.30 8.86
C PHE A 47 8.97 1.26 8.04
N LEU A 48 9.37 1.02 6.79
CA LEU A 48 8.73 0.02 5.92
C LEU A 48 8.83 -1.39 6.51
N GLY A 49 10.02 -1.75 7.02
CA GLY A 49 10.25 -3.05 7.66
C GLY A 49 9.42 -3.22 8.94
N GLY A 50 9.33 -2.18 9.77
CA GLY A 50 8.52 -2.18 10.99
C GLY A 50 7.03 -2.33 10.69
N ILE A 51 6.52 -1.62 9.68
CA ILE A 51 5.12 -1.80 9.23
C ILE A 51 4.91 -3.23 8.76
N ALA A 52 5.72 -3.73 7.84
CA ALA A 52 5.55 -5.07 7.27
C ALA A 52 5.59 -6.18 8.34
N LYS A 53 6.49 -6.03 9.33
CA LYS A 53 6.64 -6.96 10.45
C LYS A 53 5.39 -7.04 11.33
N GLU A 54 4.74 -5.91 11.60
CA GLU A 54 3.57 -5.85 12.47
C GLU A 54 2.26 -6.11 11.71
N SER A 55 2.08 -5.50 10.53
CA SER A 55 0.81 -5.54 9.80
C SER A 55 0.52 -6.92 9.20
N THR A 56 1.55 -7.61 8.71
CA THR A 56 1.38 -8.92 8.05
C THR A 56 0.80 -9.98 8.99
N PRO A 57 1.33 -10.18 10.22
CA PRO A 57 0.77 -11.17 11.14
C PRO A 57 -0.54 -10.71 11.82
N LEU A 58 -0.70 -9.42 12.11
CA LEU A 58 -1.87 -8.91 12.84
C LEU A 58 -3.10 -8.71 11.95
N PHE A 59 -2.91 -8.39 10.67
CA PHE A 59 -3.98 -8.11 9.72
C PHE A 59 -3.77 -8.85 8.39
N PRO A 60 -3.64 -10.20 8.42
CA PRO A 60 -3.38 -10.99 7.24
C PRO A 60 -4.54 -10.85 6.23
N GLU A 61 -4.20 -10.91 4.94
CA GLU A 61 -5.16 -10.86 3.81
C GLU A 61 -6.12 -9.66 3.74
N THR A 62 -5.93 -8.63 4.55
CA THR A 62 -6.74 -7.40 4.51
C THR A 62 -6.41 -6.48 3.32
N LEU A 63 -5.30 -6.72 2.61
CA LEU A 63 -4.90 -5.94 1.44
C LEU A 63 -5.49 -6.55 0.16
N HIS A 64 -6.29 -5.77 -0.57
CA HIS A 64 -6.70 -6.11 -1.94
C HIS A 64 -5.60 -5.71 -2.93
N ALA A 65 -5.26 -4.42 -2.96
CA ALA A 65 -4.23 -3.84 -3.82
C ALA A 65 -3.66 -2.56 -3.21
N THR A 66 -2.43 -2.22 -3.60
CA THR A 66 -1.76 -0.96 -3.30
C THR A 66 -1.42 -0.26 -4.61
N VAL A 67 -1.75 1.02 -4.74
CA VAL A 67 -1.39 1.87 -5.86
C VAL A 67 -0.43 2.95 -5.37
N LEU A 68 0.79 2.97 -5.92
CA LEU A 68 1.74 4.06 -5.70
C LEU A 68 1.57 5.06 -6.84
N ALA A 69 0.81 6.12 -6.60
CA ALA A 69 0.51 7.16 -7.56
C ALA A 69 1.62 8.21 -7.63
N ASN A 70 1.82 8.80 -8.81
CA ASN A 70 2.78 9.89 -9.06
C ASN A 70 4.22 9.57 -8.62
N MET A 71 4.62 8.29 -8.65
CA MET A 71 5.93 7.90 -8.14
C MET A 71 7.03 8.30 -9.14
N PRO A 72 8.02 9.13 -8.75
CA PRO A 72 9.10 9.48 -9.67
C PRO A 72 9.89 8.22 -10.07
N TRP A 73 10.21 8.10 -11.37
CA TRP A 73 10.81 6.87 -11.94
C TRP A 73 12.08 6.43 -11.20
N LEU A 74 12.99 7.37 -10.87
CA LEU A 74 14.20 7.07 -10.09
C LEU A 74 13.88 6.55 -8.67
N VAL A 75 12.86 7.11 -8.02
CA VAL A 75 12.43 6.69 -6.68
C VAL A 75 11.81 5.30 -6.72
N SER A 76 11.01 5.00 -7.75
CA SER A 76 10.47 3.65 -7.98
C SER A 76 11.57 2.60 -8.06
N ASN A 77 12.60 2.83 -8.87
CA ASN A 77 13.70 1.89 -9.04
C ASN A 77 14.53 1.69 -7.76
N ALA A 78 14.65 2.71 -6.92
CA ALA A 78 15.41 2.62 -5.67
C ALA A 78 14.60 1.99 -4.52
N VAL A 79 13.32 2.34 -4.38
CA VAL A 79 12.46 1.88 -3.26
C VAL A 79 11.93 0.47 -3.51
N TRP A 80 11.55 0.13 -4.75
CA TRP A 80 10.86 -1.13 -5.03
C TRP A 80 11.66 -2.39 -4.66
N PRO A 81 12.98 -2.49 -4.89
CA PRO A 81 13.79 -3.61 -4.42
C PRO A 81 13.78 -3.75 -2.88
N ILE A 82 13.82 -2.62 -2.17
CA ILE A 82 13.78 -2.59 -0.69
C ILE A 82 12.42 -3.05 -0.19
N ALA A 83 11.34 -2.51 -0.74
CA ALA A 83 9.98 -2.92 -0.35
C ALA A 83 9.75 -4.42 -0.58
N LYS A 84 10.18 -4.95 -1.74
CA LYS A 84 10.01 -6.37 -2.08
C LYS A 84 10.68 -7.32 -1.09
N SER A 85 11.81 -6.95 -0.48
CA SER A 85 12.49 -7.83 0.49
C SER A 85 11.69 -8.07 1.76
N PHE A 86 10.69 -7.23 2.05
CA PHE A 86 9.83 -7.36 3.23
C PHE A 86 8.46 -7.98 2.91
N LEU A 87 8.15 -8.23 1.64
CA LEU A 87 6.82 -8.65 1.20
C LEU A 87 6.84 -10.07 0.64
N HIS A 88 5.88 -10.89 1.05
CA HIS A 88 5.65 -12.20 0.44
C HIS A 88 5.31 -12.04 -1.06
N PRO A 89 5.70 -12.97 -1.96
CA PRO A 89 5.47 -12.84 -3.40
C PRO A 89 4.00 -12.59 -3.80
N VAL A 90 3.04 -13.17 -3.07
CA VAL A 90 1.61 -12.91 -3.28
C VAL A 90 1.26 -11.46 -3.00
N THR A 91 1.83 -10.88 -1.94
CA THR A 91 1.63 -9.47 -1.57
C THR A 91 2.31 -8.54 -2.55
N GLN A 92 3.48 -8.90 -3.09
CA GLN A 92 4.17 -8.10 -4.11
C GLN A 92 3.30 -7.88 -5.37
N LYS A 93 2.54 -8.90 -5.78
CA LYS A 93 1.62 -8.83 -6.94
C LYS A 93 0.45 -7.86 -6.74
N LYS A 94 0.14 -7.49 -5.49
CA LYS A 94 -0.92 -6.56 -5.15
C LYS A 94 -0.49 -5.09 -5.34
N PHE A 95 0.79 -4.80 -5.55
CA PHE A 95 1.30 -3.44 -5.76
C PHE A 95 1.30 -3.05 -7.23
N ASN A 96 0.77 -1.87 -7.52
CA ASN A 96 0.76 -1.21 -8.82
C ASN A 96 1.57 0.08 -8.68
N VAL A 97 2.75 0.14 -9.29
CA VAL A 97 3.62 1.32 -9.24
C VAL A 97 3.36 2.15 -10.48
N LEU A 98 2.78 3.34 -10.29
CA LEU A 98 2.33 4.20 -11.39
C LEU A 98 3.18 5.46 -11.41
N THR A 99 4.00 5.58 -12.46
CA THR A 99 4.98 6.67 -12.59
C THR A 99 4.42 7.89 -13.33
N SER A 100 3.20 7.79 -13.88
CA SER A 100 2.53 8.91 -14.55
C SER A 100 1.06 9.01 -14.18
N ALA A 101 0.51 10.23 -14.23
CA ALA A 101 -0.92 10.47 -14.01
C ALA A 101 -1.81 9.76 -15.04
N LYS A 102 -1.30 9.56 -16.27
CA LYS A 102 -2.01 8.82 -17.32
C LYS A 102 -2.22 7.36 -16.92
N ASP A 103 -1.21 6.73 -16.33
CA ASP A 103 -1.29 5.33 -15.90
C ASP A 103 -2.23 5.17 -14.70
N LEU A 104 -2.31 6.18 -13.83
CA LEU A 104 -3.28 6.24 -12.74
C LEU A 104 -4.71 6.26 -13.27
N SER A 105 -5.03 7.21 -14.16
CA SER A 105 -6.37 7.34 -14.73
C SER A 105 -6.80 6.07 -15.47
N ALA A 106 -5.90 5.44 -16.23
CA ALA A 106 -6.19 4.20 -16.96
C ALA A 106 -6.41 2.98 -16.04
N LYS A 107 -5.97 3.04 -14.78
CA LYS A 107 -6.09 1.95 -13.80
C LYS A 107 -7.30 2.10 -12.87
N MET A 108 -7.76 3.33 -12.67
CA MET A 108 -8.86 3.66 -11.75
C MET A 108 -10.23 3.79 -12.45
N LEU A 109 -10.25 3.89 -13.78
CA LEU A 109 -11.45 3.84 -14.63
C LEU A 109 -11.59 2.45 -15.26
#